data_AF-A0AB34H951-F1
#
_entry.id   AF-A0AB34H951-F1
#
_cell.length_a   1.000
_cell.length_b   1.000
_cell.length_c   1.000
_cell.angle_alpha   90.00
_cell.angle_beta   90.00
_cell.angle_gamma   90.00
#
_symmetry.space_group_name_H-M   'P 1'
#
loop_
_entity.id
_entity.type
_entity.pdbx_description
1 polymer ?
#
loop_
_entity_poly.entity_id
_entity_poly.type
_entity_poly.pdbx_seq_one_letter_code
_entity_poly.pdbx_strand_id
1 'polypeptide(L)'
;MSNPGGCRDPQNSPELKPHSYLEAIRSGLDNVEASSSYSSEQQLCPYAAAGECRFGDACVYLHGEVCEICRLQVLHPFDPEQRKAHEKICMSTFEHEMEKAFAFQASQDKVCSICMEVILEKASASERRFGILSNCNHTYCLSCIRQWRCAKQFENPIIK
;
A
#
# COMPACT_ATOMS: atom_id res chain seq x y z
N MET A 1 12.12 -77.18 -33.60
CA MET A 1 10.79 -76.90 -33.04
C MET A 1 11.00 -76.34 -31.64
N SER A 2 10.48 -75.23 -31.15
CA SER A 2 9.79 -74.04 -31.66
C SER A 2 9.81 -73.09 -30.44
N ASN A 3 10.15 -71.81 -30.61
CA ASN A 3 9.64 -70.76 -29.70
C ASN A 3 8.22 -70.37 -30.21
N PRO A 4 7.35 -69.59 -29.52
CA PRO A 4 7.52 -68.83 -28.27
C PRO A 4 6.27 -68.81 -27.32
N GLY A 5 6.35 -68.07 -26.22
CA GLY A 5 5.21 -67.60 -25.41
C GLY A 5 5.60 -67.50 -23.94
N GLY A 6 5.72 -66.35 -23.27
CA GLY A 6 5.09 -65.05 -23.47
C GLY A 6 4.20 -64.77 -22.26
N CYS A 7 4.78 -64.31 -21.15
CA CYS A 7 4.06 -63.80 -19.96
C CYS A 7 4.72 -62.47 -19.57
N ARG A 8 4.32 -61.33 -20.17
CA ARG A 8 3.29 -60.37 -19.70
C ARG A 8 3.57 -59.80 -18.29
N ASP A 9 4.18 -58.61 -18.29
CA ASP A 9 4.23 -57.66 -17.18
C ASP A 9 2.82 -57.29 -16.67
N PRO A 10 2.60 -57.22 -15.35
CA PRO A 10 1.53 -56.43 -14.78
C PRO A 10 1.98 -54.96 -14.73
N GLN A 11 1.58 -54.25 -15.78
CA GLN A 11 1.07 -52.88 -15.76
C GLN A 11 1.73 -51.90 -14.78
N ASN A 12 2.69 -51.16 -15.35
CA ASN A 12 3.01 -49.77 -15.09
C ASN A 12 1.74 -48.94 -14.78
N SER A 13 1.48 -48.68 -13.50
CA SER A 13 0.62 -47.57 -13.09
C SER A 13 1.44 -46.30 -13.23
N PRO A 14 1.04 -45.29 -14.01
CA PRO A 14 1.73 -44.02 -13.98
C PRO A 14 1.43 -43.42 -12.61
N GLU A 15 2.40 -43.46 -11.70
CA GLU A 15 2.43 -42.54 -10.57
C GLU A 15 2.44 -41.13 -11.18
N LEU A 16 1.25 -40.55 -11.35
CA LEU A 16 1.10 -39.17 -11.76
C LEU A 16 1.65 -38.34 -10.60
N LYS A 17 2.93 -38.00 -10.72
CA LYS A 17 3.56 -37.02 -9.85
C LYS A 17 2.68 -35.77 -9.90
N PRO A 18 2.21 -35.25 -8.75
CA PRO A 18 1.40 -34.05 -8.73
C PRO A 18 2.13 -32.97 -9.51
N HIS A 19 1.44 -32.40 -10.50
CA HIS A 19 2.06 -31.54 -11.52
C HIS A 19 2.47 -30.18 -10.93
N SER A 20 2.11 -29.94 -9.67
CA SER A 20 2.48 -28.79 -8.88
C SER A 20 2.64 -29.20 -7.41
N TYR A 21 3.57 -28.52 -6.74
CA TYR A 21 3.74 -28.59 -5.28
C TYR A 21 2.41 -28.39 -4.52
N LEU A 22 1.50 -27.57 -5.06
CA LEU A 22 0.18 -27.32 -4.46
C LEU A 22 -0.80 -28.49 -4.57
N GLU A 23 -0.62 -29.37 -5.57
CA GLU A 23 -1.49 -30.53 -5.78
C GLU A 23 -1.06 -31.72 -4.89
N ALA A 24 0.24 -31.80 -4.59
CA ALA A 24 0.79 -32.75 -3.62
C ALA A 24 0.25 -32.51 -2.20
N ILE A 25 0.11 -31.24 -1.81
CA ILE A 25 -0.40 -30.85 -0.49
C ILE A 25 -1.89 -31.19 -0.35
N ARG A 26 -2.71 -30.92 -1.37
CA ARG A 26 -4.15 -31.23 -1.36
C ARG A 26 -4.41 -32.73 -1.26
N SER A 27 -3.71 -33.52 -2.06
CA SER A 27 -3.88 -34.99 -2.08
C SER A 27 -3.49 -35.66 -0.76
N GLY A 28 -2.64 -35.02 0.07
CA GLY A 28 -2.26 -35.51 1.39
C GLY A 28 -3.32 -35.30 2.48
N LEU A 29 -4.37 -34.51 2.22
CA LEU A 29 -5.39 -34.12 3.21
C LEU A 29 -6.73 -34.85 3.07
N ASP A 30 -6.93 -35.62 2.00
CA ASP A 30 -8.22 -36.27 1.70
C ASP A 30 -8.57 -37.49 2.59
N ASN A 31 -7.85 -37.75 3.69
CA ASN A 31 -8.06 -38.93 4.55
C ASN A 31 -8.29 -38.62 6.04
N VAL A 32 -8.86 -37.47 6.37
CA VAL A 32 -9.33 -37.19 7.75
C VAL A 32 -10.71 -36.54 7.70
N GLU A 33 -11.77 -37.35 7.75
CA GLU A 33 -13.13 -36.84 7.96
C GLU A 33 -13.36 -36.42 9.42
N ALA A 34 -13.80 -35.17 9.55
CA ALA A 34 -14.63 -34.59 10.62
C ALA A 34 -14.19 -34.80 12.08
N SER A 35 -13.43 -33.82 12.58
CA SER A 35 -13.41 -33.43 14.01
C SER A 35 -13.29 -31.91 14.12
N SER A 36 -14.26 -31.31 14.79
CA SER A 36 -14.57 -29.89 14.87
C SER A 36 -13.60 -29.06 15.73
N SER A 37 -12.44 -28.64 15.21
CA SER A 37 -11.58 -27.68 15.93
C SER A 37 -10.56 -26.86 15.10
N TYR A 38 -10.80 -26.58 13.81
CA TYR A 38 -9.85 -25.82 12.96
C TYR A 38 -10.41 -24.49 12.42
N SER A 39 -11.24 -23.80 13.18
CA SER A 39 -11.83 -22.51 12.74
C SER A 39 -10.89 -21.30 12.87
N SER A 40 -9.61 -21.50 13.25
CA SER A 40 -8.72 -20.42 13.67
C SER A 40 -7.47 -20.20 12.81
N GLU A 41 -7.28 -20.91 11.69
CA GLU A 41 -6.02 -20.86 10.91
C GLU A 41 -6.16 -20.59 9.41
N GLN A 42 -7.35 -20.24 8.91
CA GLN A 42 -7.55 -19.89 7.51
C GLN A 42 -7.00 -18.47 7.23
N GLN A 43 -5.69 -18.38 7.08
CA GLN A 43 -4.99 -17.14 6.75
C GLN A 43 -5.55 -16.51 5.47
N LEU A 44 -5.65 -15.18 5.46
CA LEU A 44 -6.04 -14.43 4.28
C LEU A 44 -5.01 -14.61 3.17
N CYS A 45 -5.50 -14.71 1.93
CA CYS A 45 -4.67 -14.77 0.74
C CYS A 45 -3.86 -13.47 0.59
N PRO A 46 -2.51 -13.52 0.61
CA PRO A 46 -1.69 -12.31 0.51
C PRO A 46 -1.85 -11.61 -0.85
N TYR A 47 -2.15 -12.36 -1.92
CA TYR A 47 -2.36 -11.79 -3.25
C TYR A 47 -3.71 -11.07 -3.37
N ALA A 48 -4.78 -11.64 -2.81
CA ALA A 48 -6.08 -10.97 -2.75
C ALA A 48 -6.04 -9.73 -1.85
N ALA A 49 -5.32 -9.81 -0.73
CA ALA A 49 -5.07 -8.69 0.16
C ALA A 49 -4.27 -7.56 -0.52
N ALA A 50 -3.42 -7.88 -1.51
CA ALA A 50 -2.70 -6.89 -2.32
C ALA A 50 -3.50 -6.37 -3.52
N GLY A 51 -4.68 -6.92 -3.81
CA GLY A 51 -5.63 -6.40 -4.80
C GLY A 51 -6.12 -7.44 -5.81
N GLU A 52 -5.26 -8.37 -6.25
CA GLU A 52 -5.64 -9.36 -7.26
C GLU A 52 -4.98 -10.73 -7.01
N CYS A 53 -5.79 -11.78 -6.96
CA CYS A 53 -5.34 -13.16 -6.88
C CYS A 53 -5.65 -13.89 -8.19
N ARG A 54 -4.61 -14.42 -8.84
CA ARG A 54 -4.75 -15.14 -10.13
C ARG A 54 -5.50 -16.47 -10.02
N PHE A 55 -5.63 -17.00 -8.81
CA PHE A 55 -6.29 -18.28 -8.57
C PHE A 55 -7.81 -18.12 -8.40
N GLY A 56 -8.33 -16.90 -8.25
CA GLY A 56 -9.76 -16.65 -8.06
C GLY A 56 -10.35 -17.53 -6.96
N ASP A 57 -11.50 -18.14 -7.25
CA ASP A 57 -12.20 -19.03 -6.31
C ASP A 57 -11.49 -20.38 -6.09
N ALA A 58 -10.50 -20.72 -6.92
CA ALA A 58 -9.67 -21.91 -6.73
C ALA A 58 -8.46 -21.66 -5.81
N CYS A 59 -8.35 -20.46 -5.20
CA CYS A 59 -7.29 -20.17 -4.24
C CYS A 59 -7.42 -21.04 -2.99
N VAL A 60 -6.29 -21.54 -2.50
CA VAL A 60 -6.23 -22.35 -1.27
C VAL A 60 -6.33 -21.48 -0.01
N TYR A 61 -6.10 -20.19 -0.13
CA TYR A 61 -6.15 -19.23 0.98
C TYR A 61 -7.48 -18.47 0.97
N LEU A 62 -7.90 -18.01 2.14
CA LEU A 62 -9.17 -17.30 2.29
C LEU A 62 -9.11 -15.94 1.60
N HIS A 63 -10.02 -15.69 0.68
CA HIS A 63 -10.29 -14.34 0.19
C HIS A 63 -11.19 -13.65 1.21
N GLY A 64 -10.68 -12.58 1.82
CA GLY A 64 -11.42 -11.81 2.81
C GLY A 64 -12.55 -10.99 2.19
N GLU A 65 -13.34 -10.35 3.04
CA GLU A 65 -14.29 -9.32 2.63
C GLU A 65 -13.55 -8.02 2.24
N VAL A 66 -14.22 -7.22 1.43
CA VAL A 66 -13.67 -5.97 0.90
C VAL A 66 -13.81 -4.87 1.94
N CYS A 67 -12.71 -4.20 2.28
CA CYS A 67 -12.76 -2.97 3.08
C CYS A 67 -13.31 -1.81 2.25
N GLU A 68 -14.24 -1.03 2.81
CA GLU A 68 -14.87 0.09 2.09
C GLU A 68 -13.90 1.25 1.77
N ILE A 69 -12.84 1.40 2.57
CA ILE A 69 -11.86 2.48 2.47
C ILE A 69 -10.77 2.12 1.45
N CYS A 70 -10.04 1.02 1.68
CA CYS A 70 -8.94 0.63 0.77
C CYS A 70 -9.39 -0.22 -0.43
N ARG A 71 -10.64 -0.73 -0.43
CA ARG A 71 -11.20 -1.58 -1.51
C ARG A 71 -10.45 -2.89 -1.76
N LEU A 72 -9.63 -3.33 -0.80
CA LEU A 72 -8.90 -4.60 -0.85
C LEU A 72 -9.62 -5.69 -0.05
N GLN A 73 -9.38 -6.96 -0.40
CA GLN A 73 -9.94 -8.15 0.27
C GLN A 73 -9.12 -8.51 1.52
N VAL A 74 -9.19 -7.64 2.52
CA VAL A 74 -8.32 -7.68 3.71
C VAL A 74 -9.10 -7.88 5.01
N LEU A 75 -10.43 -7.93 4.97
CA LEU A 75 -11.25 -8.15 6.15
C LEU A 75 -11.54 -9.64 6.32
N HIS A 76 -11.27 -10.21 7.50
CA HIS A 76 -11.58 -11.61 7.73
C HIS A 76 -13.08 -11.80 8.02
N PRO A 77 -13.79 -12.72 7.34
CA PRO A 77 -15.24 -12.94 7.53
C PRO A 77 -15.60 -13.36 8.97
N PHE A 78 -14.74 -14.16 9.60
CA PHE A 78 -15.02 -14.77 10.91
C PHE A 78 -14.20 -14.20 12.08
N ASP A 79 -13.33 -13.22 11.83
CA ASP A 79 -12.47 -12.63 12.86
C ASP A 79 -12.82 -11.14 13.04
N PRO A 80 -13.70 -10.82 14.01
CA PRO A 80 -14.12 -9.45 14.25
C PRO A 80 -13.01 -8.58 14.85
N GLU A 81 -12.01 -9.16 15.52
CA GLU A 81 -10.90 -8.42 16.10
C GLU A 81 -9.96 -7.94 14.99
N GLN A 82 -9.63 -8.81 14.05
CA GLN A 82 -8.86 -8.47 12.85
C GLN A 82 -9.57 -7.40 12.04
N ARG A 83 -10.89 -7.52 11.84
CA ARG A 83 -11.68 -6.54 11.08
C ARG A 83 -11.60 -5.16 11.71
N LYS A 84 -11.87 -5.08 13.02
CA LYS A 84 -11.81 -3.84 13.79
C LYS A 84 -10.40 -3.23 13.80
N ALA A 85 -9.38 -4.07 13.91
CA ALA A 85 -7.98 -3.62 13.87
C ALA A 85 -7.64 -3.03 12.49
N HIS A 86 -8.03 -3.70 11.40
CA HIS A 86 -7.84 -3.20 10.05
C HIS A 86 -8.59 -1.89 9.83
N GLU A 87 -9.88 -1.83 10.14
CA GLU A 87 -10.72 -0.63 9.96
C GLU A 87 -10.11 0.58 10.66
N LYS A 88 -9.66 0.41 11.91
CA LYS A 88 -9.00 1.48 12.66
C LYS A 88 -7.74 1.99 11.97
N ILE A 89 -6.86 1.08 11.54
CA ILE A 89 -5.59 1.44 10.90
C ILE A 89 -5.85 2.06 9.51
N CYS A 90 -6.76 1.48 8.74
CA CYS A 90 -7.11 1.92 7.41
C CYS A 90 -7.72 3.33 7.43
N MET A 91 -8.67 3.58 8.35
CA MET A 91 -9.27 4.91 8.55
C MET A 91 -8.22 5.94 8.94
N SER A 92 -7.36 5.64 9.92
CA SER A 92 -6.30 6.56 10.33
C SER A 92 -5.30 6.86 9.19
N THR A 93 -4.98 5.87 8.36
CA THR A 93 -4.10 6.06 7.20
C THR A 93 -4.78 6.95 6.16
N PHE A 94 -6.05 6.68 5.86
CA PHE A 94 -6.83 7.46 4.92
C PHE A 94 -6.97 8.93 5.35
N GLU A 95 -7.25 9.18 6.63
CA GLU A 95 -7.30 10.54 7.18
C GLU A 95 -5.97 11.28 6.99
N HIS A 96 -4.84 10.62 7.27
CA HIS A 96 -3.51 11.20 7.11
C HIS A 96 -3.16 11.49 5.65
N GLU A 97 -3.52 10.58 4.74
CA GLU A 97 -3.34 10.80 3.29
C GLU A 97 -4.20 11.95 2.77
N MET A 98 -5.43 12.06 3.26
CA MET A 98 -6.33 13.15 2.93
C MET A 98 -5.79 14.51 3.43
N GLU A 99 -5.32 14.58 4.68
CA GLU A 99 -4.69 15.78 5.23
C GLU A 99 -3.47 16.21 4.40
N LYS A 100 -2.61 15.26 4.03
CA LYS A 100 -1.46 15.52 3.15
C LYS A 100 -1.88 16.04 1.78
N ALA A 101 -2.92 15.45 1.19
CA ALA A 101 -3.43 15.89 -0.11
C ALA A 101 -3.93 17.34 -0.04
N PHE A 102 -4.67 17.71 1.02
CA PHE A 102 -5.10 19.08 1.24
C PHE A 102 -3.93 20.05 1.46
N ALA A 103 -2.94 19.66 2.27
CA ALA A 103 -1.74 20.47 2.49
C ALA A 103 -0.93 20.67 1.20
N PHE A 104 -0.81 19.62 0.37
CA PHE A 104 -0.17 19.69 -0.93
C PHE A 104 -0.94 20.63 -1.87
N GLN A 105 -2.25 20.46 -2.00
CA GLN A 105 -3.09 21.34 -2.82
C GLN A 105 -2.99 22.81 -2.37
N ALA A 106 -3.02 23.08 -1.06
CA ALA A 106 -2.89 24.43 -0.52
C ALA A 106 -1.51 25.06 -0.75
N SER A 107 -0.48 24.27 -1.02
CA SER A 107 0.90 24.75 -1.25
C SER A 107 1.32 24.80 -2.72
N GLN A 108 0.60 24.14 -3.63
CA GLN A 108 0.93 24.03 -5.06
C GLN A 108 1.11 25.39 -5.76
N ASP A 109 0.27 26.37 -5.42
CA ASP A 109 0.17 27.66 -6.10
C ASP A 109 0.91 28.80 -5.37
N LYS A 110 1.70 28.49 -4.34
CA LYS A 110 2.38 29.53 -3.56
C LYS A 110 3.54 30.12 -4.33
N VAL A 111 3.32 31.34 -4.83
CA VAL A 111 4.29 32.13 -5.58
C VAL A 111 5.04 33.08 -4.65
N CYS A 112 6.36 33.19 -4.81
CA CYS A 112 7.13 34.17 -4.07
C CYS A 112 6.84 35.58 -4.58
N SER A 113 6.43 36.52 -3.72
CA SER A 113 6.14 37.90 -4.12
C SER A 113 7.37 38.75 -4.49
N ILE A 114 8.59 38.22 -4.39
CA ILE A 114 9.83 38.92 -4.74
C ILE A 114 10.37 38.41 -6.09
N CYS A 115 10.60 37.10 -6.23
CA CYS A 115 11.13 36.52 -7.47
C CYS A 115 10.04 36.03 -8.45
N MET A 116 8.76 36.08 -8.07
CA MET A 116 7.61 35.63 -8.86
C MET A 116 7.64 34.16 -9.29
N GLU A 117 8.46 33.33 -8.66
CA GLU A 117 8.53 31.89 -8.93
C GLU A 117 7.60 31.10 -8.02
N VAL A 118 7.04 30.00 -8.53
CA VAL A 118 6.32 29.01 -7.72
C VAL A 118 7.31 28.33 -6.79
N ILE A 119 7.08 28.46 -5.48
CA ILE A 119 8.01 28.00 -4.45
C ILE A 119 8.17 26.47 -4.52
N LEU A 120 7.09 25.73 -4.75
CA LEU A 120 7.10 24.28 -4.81
C LEU A 120 7.87 23.72 -6.03
N GLU A 121 8.02 24.51 -7.09
CA GLU A 121 8.71 24.11 -8.32
C GLU A 121 10.24 24.32 -8.26
N LYS A 122 10.75 24.94 -7.19
CA LYS A 122 12.19 25.18 -7.03
C LYS A 122 12.98 23.87 -7.05
N ALA A 123 14.19 23.94 -7.61
CA ALA A 123 15.03 22.77 -7.87
C ALA A 123 15.30 21.94 -6.61
N SER A 124 15.69 22.60 -5.51
CA SER A 124 16.03 21.92 -4.26
C SER A 124 14.85 21.85 -3.28
N ALA A 125 14.68 20.72 -2.61
CA ALA A 125 13.66 20.57 -1.57
C ALA A 125 13.82 21.59 -0.42
N SER A 126 15.05 22.01 -0.13
CA SER A 126 15.34 23.04 0.87
C SER A 126 14.74 24.41 0.55
N GLU A 127 14.56 24.72 -0.75
CA GLU A 127 14.03 26.00 -1.24
C GLU A 127 12.52 25.97 -1.48
N ARG A 128 11.89 24.79 -1.49
CA ARG A 128 10.42 24.60 -1.55
C ARG A 128 9.71 24.92 -0.24
N ARG A 129 10.26 25.87 0.52
CA ARG A 129 9.73 26.40 1.76
C ARG A 129 9.60 27.90 1.64
N PHE A 130 8.61 28.44 2.32
CA PHE A 130 8.37 29.87 2.33
C PHE A 130 8.21 30.39 3.74
N GLY A 131 8.43 31.69 3.89
CA GLY A 131 8.07 32.46 5.07
C GLY A 131 7.00 33.49 4.73
N ILE A 132 6.37 33.99 5.78
CA ILE A 132 5.45 35.15 5.76
C ILE A 132 6.04 36.26 6.63
N LEU A 133 5.55 37.49 6.46
CA LEU A 133 5.86 38.62 7.34
C LEU A 133 4.75 38.80 8.38
N SER A 134 5.03 39.50 9.47
CA SER A 134 4.06 39.68 10.57
C SER A 134 2.81 40.48 10.18
N ASN A 135 2.90 41.31 9.14
CA ASN A 135 1.86 42.25 8.72
C ASN A 135 1.17 41.87 7.40
N CYS A 136 1.47 40.72 6.81
CA CYS A 136 0.80 40.27 5.59
C CYS A 136 0.88 38.75 5.39
N ASN A 137 -0.06 38.22 4.59
CA ASN A 137 -0.11 36.80 4.22
C ASN A 137 0.62 36.49 2.91
N HIS A 138 1.48 37.40 2.44
CA HIS A 138 2.25 37.19 1.23
C HIS A 138 3.31 36.12 1.46
N THR A 139 3.48 35.25 0.46
CA THR A 139 4.45 34.16 0.49
C THR A 139 5.78 34.59 -0.10
N TYR A 140 6.87 34.27 0.61
CA TYR A 140 8.22 34.57 0.17
C TYR A 140 9.10 33.33 0.27
N CYS A 141 9.80 32.96 -0.80
CA CYS A 141 10.81 31.90 -0.68
C CYS A 141 11.89 32.31 0.32
N LEU A 142 12.49 31.32 0.99
CA LEU A 142 13.42 31.58 2.09
C LEU A 142 14.64 32.40 1.65
N SER A 143 15.14 32.25 0.43
CA SER A 143 16.26 33.04 -0.08
C SER A 143 15.90 34.52 -0.17
N CYS A 144 14.78 34.86 -0.80
CA CYS A 144 14.34 36.24 -0.96
C CYS A 144 14.04 36.95 0.36
N ILE A 145 13.29 36.33 1.28
CA ILE A 145 12.95 36.97 2.56
C ILE A 145 14.17 37.13 3.47
N ARG A 146 15.15 36.22 3.40
CA ARG A 146 16.42 36.34 4.13
C ARG A 146 17.25 37.50 3.60
N GLN A 147 17.41 37.60 2.28
CA GLN A 147 18.13 38.71 1.65
C GLN A 147 17.47 40.05 1.98
N TRP A 148 16.13 40.12 1.92
CA TRP A 148 15.38 41.32 2.26
C TRP A 148 15.60 41.74 3.72
N ARG A 149 15.56 40.80 4.68
CA ARG A 149 15.84 41.09 6.10
C ARG A 149 17.30 41.51 6.36
N CYS A 150 18.23 41.05 5.53
CA CYS A 150 19.65 41.40 5.64
C CYS A 150 20.00 42.74 4.97
N ALA A 151 19.15 43.26 4.09
CA ALA A 151 19.37 44.55 3.44
C ALA A 151 19.22 45.70 4.46
N LYS A 152 20.34 46.16 5.02
CA LYS A 152 20.44 47.29 5.97
C LYS A 152 20.21 48.68 5.32
N GLN A 153 19.31 48.82 4.36
CA GLN A 153 19.25 50.03 3.51
C GLN A 153 18.23 51.11 3.90
N PHE A 154 17.63 51.05 5.09
CA PHE A 154 16.82 52.17 5.58
C PHE A 154 17.11 52.47 7.05
N GLU A 155 18.32 52.96 7.34
CA GLU A 155 18.42 54.01 8.35
C GLU A 155 17.66 55.20 7.75
N ASN A 156 16.38 55.35 8.11
CA ASN A 156 15.63 56.57 7.90
C ASN A 156 16.05 57.51 9.04
N PRO A 157 17.00 58.44 8.85
CA PRO A 157 17.25 59.44 9.88
C PRO A 157 15.93 60.20 10.06
N ILE A 158 15.36 60.11 11.26
CA ILE A 158 14.25 60.96 11.66
C ILE A 158 14.79 62.39 11.64
N ILE A 159 14.48 63.14 10.58
CA ILE A 159 14.76 64.57 10.49
C ILE A 159 13.84 65.23 11.51
N LYS A 160 14.46 65.91 12.49
CA LYS A 160 13.80 66.58 13.62
C LYS A 160 13.01 67.80 13.17
#